data_AF-A0A1H2J077-F1
#
_entry.id   AF-A0A1H2J077-F1
#
_cell.length_a   1.000
_cell.length_b   1.000
_cell.length_c   1.000
_cell.angle_alpha   90.00
_cell.angle_beta   90.00
_cell.angle_gamma   90.00
#
_symmetry.space_group_name_H-M   'P 1'
#
loop_
_entity.id
_entity.type
_entity.pdbx_description
1 polymer ?
#
loop_
_entity_poly.entity_id
_entity_poly.type
_entity_poly.pdbx_seq_one_letter_code
_entity_poly.pdbx_strand_id
1 'polypeptide(L)'
;MKQLRNSKGFTLIELLLVVVIIGLMLAVIVPRAMRANVDAKYGNVRQIGSELASWAVEWAESEVQSQDAYTDANASPAIVGSTATTADYLAYLCGDVAAAAAGNTAWVADDTAANTSWVNNAVDITGRIVDTVSPLPPSIAAKNFVPIDKIPRNPFNQLSVFATENYPATGGLPVPGALAMGYIGETGNANFNYYALLFQGTDAQTYDLTAATKGTRAFHGNMNHDDLEGLRNGIFVARYADAN
;
A
#
# COMPACT_ATOMS: atom_id res chain seq x y z
N MET A 1 26.41 37.89 61.28
CA MET A 1 26.13 36.47 61.65
C MET A 1 25.35 35.84 60.52
N LYS A 2 25.84 34.72 59.96
CA LYS A 2 25.29 34.06 58.77
C LYS A 2 24.21 33.07 59.23
N GLN A 3 22.94 33.33 58.93
CA GLN A 3 21.85 32.42 59.31
C GLN A 3 22.00 31.09 58.57
N LEU A 4 22.08 29.99 59.33
CA LEU A 4 22.03 28.62 58.80
C LEU A 4 20.59 28.32 58.39
N ARG A 5 20.36 28.16 57.08
CA ARG A 5 19.06 27.83 56.50
C ARG A 5 18.68 26.40 56.90
N ASN A 6 17.49 26.24 57.47
CA ASN A 6 16.93 24.96 57.92
C ASN A 6 16.50 24.12 56.70
N SER A 7 17.37 23.24 56.20
CA SER A 7 17.04 22.30 55.13
C SER A 7 16.25 21.12 55.71
N LYS A 8 14.91 21.23 55.69
CA LYS A 8 14.03 20.08 55.97
C LYS A 8 14.25 19.02 54.88
N GLY A 9 14.73 17.85 55.27
CA GLY A 9 14.85 16.69 54.39
C GLY A 9 13.49 16.05 54.10
N PHE A 10 13.38 15.36 52.98
CA PHE A 10 12.19 14.61 52.57
C PHE A 10 11.97 13.39 53.49
N THR A 11 10.73 13.14 53.91
CA THR A 11 10.39 11.94 54.68
C THR A 11 10.13 10.73 53.76
N LEU A 12 10.35 9.52 54.27
CA LEU A 12 10.14 8.28 53.52
C LEU A 12 8.66 8.12 53.11
N ILE A 13 7.74 8.53 54.00
CA ILE A 13 6.30 8.47 53.73
C ILE A 13 5.85 9.48 52.66
N GLU A 14 6.45 10.67 52.60
CA GLU A 14 6.18 11.65 51.53
C GLU A 14 6.62 11.10 50.17
N LEU A 15 7.79 10.46 50.10
CA LEU A 15 8.24 9.81 48.87
C LEU A 15 7.30 8.65 48.47
N LEU A 16 6.88 7.84 49.44
CA LEU A 16 6.01 6.69 49.20
C LEU A 16 4.65 7.12 48.63
N LEU A 17 4.04 8.17 49.20
CA LEU A 17 2.76 8.70 48.72
C LEU A 17 2.88 9.23 47.29
N VAL A 18 3.97 9.93 46.96
CA VAL A 18 4.20 10.46 45.60
C VAL A 18 4.28 9.33 44.57
N VAL A 19 5.05 8.27 44.87
CA VAL A 19 5.17 7.12 43.96
C VAL A 19 3.84 6.38 43.80
N VAL A 20 3.03 6.28 44.86
CA VAL A 20 1.68 5.69 44.78
C VAL A 20 0.78 6.50 43.85
N ILE A 21 0.75 7.84 43.97
CA ILE A 21 -0.06 8.68 43.09
C ILE A 21 0.41 8.57 41.64
N ILE A 22 1.72 8.62 41.39
CA ILE A 22 2.28 8.44 40.05
C ILE A 22 1.92 7.06 39.49
N GLY A 23 2.00 6.01 40.30
CA GLY A 23 1.62 4.65 39.92
C GLY A 23 0.15 4.55 39.50
N LEU A 24 -0.77 5.17 40.25
CA LEU A 24 -2.18 5.23 39.91
C LEU A 24 -2.44 6.01 38.61
N MET A 25 -1.74 7.14 38.40
CA MET A 25 -1.85 7.90 37.16
C MET A 25 -1.34 7.11 35.95
N LEU A 26 -0.17 6.46 36.07
CA LEU A 26 0.43 5.67 35.00
C LEU A 26 -0.47 4.50 34.58
N ALA A 27 -1.17 3.87 35.52
CA ALA A 27 -2.10 2.77 35.23
C ALA A 27 -3.20 3.17 34.22
N VAL A 28 -3.63 4.43 34.21
CA VAL A 28 -4.65 4.96 33.28
C VAL A 28 -4.01 5.57 32.03
N ILE A 29 -2.92 6.32 32.20
CA ILE A 29 -2.28 7.08 31.13
C ILE A 29 -1.60 6.15 30.12
N VAL A 30 -0.90 5.11 30.57
CA VAL A 30 -0.11 4.24 29.69
C VAL A 30 -0.99 3.50 28.66
N PRO A 31 -2.08 2.80 29.02
CA PRO A 31 -2.93 2.13 28.04
C PRO A 31 -3.54 3.10 27.02
N ARG A 32 -3.95 4.29 27.47
CA ARG A 32 -4.50 5.34 26.60
C ARG A 32 -3.44 5.88 25.63
N ALA A 33 -2.23 6.15 26.12
CA ALA A 33 -1.13 6.61 25.30
C ALA A 33 -0.73 5.56 24.25
N MET A 34 -0.72 4.27 24.60
CA MET A 34 -0.43 3.21 23.64
C MET A 34 -1.46 3.16 22.50
N ARG A 35 -2.76 3.27 22.81
CA ARG A 35 -3.81 3.34 21.77
C ARG A 35 -3.64 4.57 20.87
N ALA A 36 -3.45 5.75 21.46
CA ALA A 36 -3.24 6.98 20.71
C ALA A 36 -2.01 6.91 19.79
N ASN A 37 -0.94 6.23 20.21
CA ASN A 37 0.23 5.99 19.38
C ASN A 37 -0.09 5.08 18.18
N VAL A 38 -0.88 4.03 18.37
CA VAL A 38 -1.31 3.14 17.28
C VAL A 38 -2.21 3.89 16.29
N ASP A 39 -3.16 4.68 16.79
CA ASP A 39 -4.04 5.50 15.95
C ASP A 39 -3.27 6.54 15.14
N ALA A 40 -2.26 7.18 15.74
CA ALA A 40 -1.35 8.10 15.05
C ALA A 40 -0.58 7.39 13.93
N LYS A 41 -0.11 6.15 14.17
CA LYS A 41 0.55 5.34 13.14
C LYS A 41 -0.40 5.01 11.98
N TYR A 42 -1.66 4.68 12.23
CA TYR A 42 -2.64 4.49 11.16
C TYR A 42 -2.88 5.76 10.35
N GLY A 43 -2.94 6.93 10.99
CA GLY A 43 -3.01 8.22 10.30
C GLY A 43 -1.81 8.42 9.35
N ASN A 44 -0.60 8.12 9.83
CA ASN A 44 0.61 8.20 9.01
C ASN A 44 0.60 7.22 7.83
N VAL A 45 0.11 5.97 8.02
CA VAL A 45 -0.03 5.00 6.91
C VAL A 45 -0.99 5.53 5.85
N ARG A 46 -2.09 6.18 6.25
CA ARG A 46 -3.03 6.80 5.29
C ARG A 46 -2.40 7.93 4.50
N GLN A 47 -1.61 8.77 5.15
CA GLN A 47 -0.86 9.83 4.47
C GLN A 47 0.12 9.24 3.44
N ILE A 48 0.91 8.25 3.87
CA ILE A 48 1.86 7.55 3.00
C ILE A 48 1.15 6.91 1.80
N GLY A 49 0.01 6.25 2.02
CA GLY A 49 -0.75 5.67 0.93
C GLY A 49 -1.28 6.72 -0.05
N SER A 50 -1.64 7.93 0.41
CA SER A 50 -2.04 9.02 -0.49
C SER A 50 -0.88 9.54 -1.34
N GLU A 51 0.35 9.55 -0.79
CA GLU A 51 1.55 9.91 -1.55
C GLU A 51 1.89 8.83 -2.59
N LEU A 52 1.84 7.56 -2.19
CA LEU A 52 2.00 6.41 -3.08
C LEU A 52 0.98 6.40 -4.23
N ALA A 53 -0.28 6.72 -3.93
CA ALA A 53 -1.33 6.82 -4.93
C ALA A 53 -0.99 7.81 -6.05
N SER A 54 -0.42 8.98 -5.71
CA SER A 54 0.02 9.96 -6.71
C SER A 54 1.15 9.41 -7.59
N TRP A 55 2.14 8.74 -7.00
CA TRP A 55 3.24 8.15 -7.76
C TRP A 55 2.81 6.95 -8.63
N ALA A 56 1.81 6.17 -8.20
CA ALA A 56 1.26 5.10 -9.03
C ALA A 56 0.65 5.64 -10.32
N VAL A 57 -0.11 6.73 -10.23
CA VAL A 57 -0.72 7.38 -11.40
C VAL A 57 0.36 8.01 -12.29
N GLU A 58 1.33 8.71 -11.72
CA GLU A 58 2.45 9.30 -12.47
C GLU A 58 3.27 8.24 -13.22
N TRP A 59 3.57 7.12 -12.56
CA TRP A 59 4.25 5.99 -13.19
C TRP A 59 3.43 5.40 -14.33
N ALA A 60 2.14 5.15 -14.11
CA ALA A 60 1.26 4.58 -15.13
C ALA A 60 1.15 5.50 -16.36
N GLU A 61 1.04 6.81 -16.16
CA GLU A 61 1.02 7.80 -17.25
C GLU A 61 2.34 7.85 -18.02
N SER A 62 3.48 7.83 -17.32
CA SER A 62 4.79 7.79 -17.96
C SER A 62 4.99 6.52 -18.79
N GLU A 63 4.54 5.36 -18.30
CA GLU A 63 4.68 4.11 -19.03
C GLU A 63 3.79 4.07 -20.28
N VAL A 64 2.57 4.63 -20.22
CA VAL A 64 1.72 4.81 -21.41
C VAL A 64 2.42 5.70 -22.45
N GLN A 65 3.08 6.79 -22.02
CA GLN A 65 3.81 7.68 -22.93
C GLN A 65 5.06 7.04 -23.55
N SER A 66 5.61 5.99 -22.91
CA SER A 66 6.80 5.27 -23.40
C SER A 66 6.51 4.26 -24.50
N GLN A 67 5.23 4.01 -24.79
CA GLN A 67 4.81 3.03 -25.78
C GLN A 67 5.08 3.51 -27.21
N ASP A 68 5.26 2.56 -28.11
CA ASP A 68 5.47 2.82 -29.54
C ASP A 68 4.45 2.07 -30.40
N ALA A 69 4.40 2.44 -31.68
CA ALA A 69 3.74 1.69 -32.73
C ALA A 69 4.76 1.32 -33.79
N TYR A 70 4.74 0.07 -34.25
CA TYR A 70 5.62 -0.36 -35.34
C TYR A 70 4.84 -0.75 -36.58
N THR A 71 5.54 -0.79 -37.71
CA THR A 71 4.95 -1.20 -38.99
C THR A 71 5.24 -2.68 -39.23
N ASP A 72 4.19 -3.50 -39.31
CA ASP A 72 4.25 -4.87 -39.78
C ASP A 72 3.58 -4.95 -41.16
N ALA A 73 4.40 -5.18 -42.19
CA ALA A 73 3.93 -5.29 -43.57
C ALA A 73 2.95 -6.46 -43.81
N ASN A 74 2.87 -7.41 -42.88
CA ASN A 74 1.97 -8.57 -42.95
C ASN A 74 0.71 -8.41 -42.07
N ALA A 75 0.59 -7.36 -41.27
CA ALA A 75 -0.58 -7.07 -40.45
C ALA A 75 -1.61 -6.19 -41.19
N SER A 76 -2.89 -6.30 -40.82
CA SER A 76 -3.96 -5.42 -41.29
C SER A 76 -4.75 -4.89 -40.09
N PRO A 77 -4.56 -3.62 -39.68
CA PRO A 77 -3.75 -2.58 -40.32
C PRO A 77 -2.23 -2.83 -40.22
N ALA A 78 -1.47 -2.28 -41.17
CA ALA A 78 0.00 -2.44 -41.23
C ALA A 78 0.74 -1.71 -40.10
N ILE A 79 0.11 -0.73 -39.44
CA ILE A 79 0.63 -0.10 -38.23
C ILE A 79 0.00 -0.82 -37.04
N VAL A 80 0.83 -1.50 -36.25
CA VAL A 80 0.44 -2.17 -35.01
C VAL A 80 0.84 -1.26 -33.86
N GLY A 81 -0.15 -0.58 -33.29
CA GLY A 81 0.02 0.27 -32.10
C GLY A 81 -0.12 -0.52 -30.81
N SER A 82 0.57 -0.05 -29.77
CA SER A 82 0.32 -0.52 -28.41
C SER A 82 -1.14 -0.28 -28.00
N THR A 83 -1.74 -1.29 -27.38
CA THR A 83 -3.13 -1.26 -26.89
C THR A 83 -3.22 -1.19 -25.36
N ALA A 84 -2.08 -1.29 -24.66
CA ALA A 84 -2.05 -1.16 -23.21
C ALA A 84 -2.45 0.25 -22.76
N THR A 85 -3.38 0.32 -21.84
CA THR A 85 -3.95 1.56 -21.32
C THR A 85 -3.47 1.86 -19.90
N THR A 86 -3.73 3.07 -19.40
CA THR A 86 -3.44 3.42 -18.00
C THR A 86 -4.10 2.45 -17.00
N ALA A 87 -5.26 1.88 -17.34
CA ALA A 87 -5.92 0.88 -16.51
C ALA A 87 -5.08 -0.41 -16.40
N ASP A 88 -4.46 -0.86 -17.49
CA ASP A 88 -3.61 -2.06 -17.50
C ASP A 88 -2.36 -1.87 -16.64
N TYR A 89 -1.76 -0.68 -16.65
CA TYR A 89 -0.64 -0.37 -15.75
C TYR A 89 -1.07 -0.31 -14.29
N LEU A 90 -2.22 0.29 -13.97
CA LEU A 90 -2.71 0.30 -12.59
C LEU A 90 -3.11 -1.11 -12.13
N ALA A 91 -3.65 -1.94 -13.00
CA ALA A 91 -3.94 -3.35 -12.74
C ALA A 91 -2.66 -4.17 -12.52
N TYR A 92 -1.58 -3.83 -13.24
CA TYR A 92 -0.24 -4.39 -13.01
C TYR A 92 0.24 -4.17 -11.57
N LEU A 93 -0.02 -2.99 -10.97
CA LEU A 93 0.32 -2.73 -9.57
C LEU A 93 -0.55 -3.47 -8.56
N CYS A 94 -1.67 -4.02 -8.99
CA CYS A 94 -2.59 -4.84 -8.21
C CYS A 94 -2.36 -6.36 -8.40
N GLY A 95 -1.30 -6.78 -9.11
CA GLY A 95 -1.04 -8.21 -9.33
C GLY A 95 -1.64 -8.76 -10.62
N ASP A 96 -2.21 -7.94 -11.52
CA ASP A 96 -2.89 -8.41 -12.73
C ASP A 96 -2.16 -8.02 -14.02
N VAL A 97 -2.07 -8.95 -14.96
CA VAL A 97 -1.46 -8.77 -16.30
C VAL A 97 -2.37 -9.18 -17.44
N ALA A 98 -3.53 -9.77 -17.14
CA ALA A 98 -4.60 -9.88 -18.10
C ALA A 98 -5.28 -8.50 -18.22
N ALA A 99 -5.76 -8.15 -19.41
CA ALA A 99 -6.60 -6.97 -19.60
C ALA A 99 -7.72 -7.01 -18.55
N ALA A 100 -7.68 -6.05 -17.62
CA ALA A 100 -8.35 -6.02 -16.31
C ALA A 100 -9.37 -7.15 -16.03
N ALA A 101 -8.99 -8.17 -15.24
CA ALA A 101 -9.93 -9.10 -14.63
C ALA A 101 -11.00 -8.38 -13.75
N ALA A 102 -12.00 -9.12 -13.25
CA ALA A 102 -13.09 -8.56 -12.42
C ALA A 102 -12.63 -7.91 -11.08
N GLY A 103 -11.34 -8.06 -10.76
CA GLY A 103 -10.65 -7.45 -9.63
C GLY A 103 -9.43 -8.28 -9.22
N ASN A 104 -8.42 -7.62 -8.68
CA ASN A 104 -7.23 -8.27 -8.13
C ASN A 104 -6.60 -7.42 -7.04
N THR A 105 -5.73 -7.99 -6.21
CA THR A 105 -5.00 -7.26 -5.17
C THR A 105 -3.63 -7.88 -4.92
N ALA A 106 -2.62 -7.03 -4.79
CA ALA A 106 -1.25 -7.44 -4.51
C ALA A 106 -0.62 -6.57 -3.41
N TRP A 107 0.32 -7.17 -2.68
CA TRP A 107 1.12 -6.45 -1.69
C TRP A 107 2.10 -5.49 -2.38
N VAL A 108 2.19 -4.26 -1.88
CA VAL A 108 3.12 -3.24 -2.40
C VAL A 108 4.58 -3.68 -2.24
N ALA A 109 4.87 -4.46 -1.20
CA ALA A 109 6.22 -4.96 -0.91
C ALA A 109 6.55 -6.30 -1.61
N ASP A 110 5.67 -6.82 -2.46
CA ASP A 110 5.91 -8.12 -3.12
C ASP A 110 7.12 -8.02 -4.07
N ASP A 111 8.23 -8.64 -3.70
CA ASP A 111 9.47 -8.67 -4.46
C ASP A 111 9.67 -10.01 -5.20
N THR A 112 8.60 -10.78 -5.39
CA THR A 112 8.69 -12.03 -6.15
C THR A 112 8.82 -11.71 -7.63
N ALA A 113 9.88 -12.20 -8.29
CA ALA A 113 10.13 -11.93 -9.71
C ALA A 113 9.03 -12.45 -10.66
N ALA A 114 8.17 -13.35 -10.19
CA ALA A 114 7.03 -13.87 -10.91
C ALA A 114 5.75 -13.04 -10.74
N ASN A 115 5.77 -11.97 -9.93
CA ASN A 115 4.58 -11.17 -9.63
C ASN A 115 4.65 -9.78 -10.24
N THR A 116 3.49 -9.24 -10.56
CA THR A 116 3.33 -7.88 -11.06
C THR A 116 3.13 -6.99 -9.84
N SER A 117 4.12 -6.13 -9.58
CA SER A 117 4.17 -5.41 -8.33
C SER A 117 4.85 -4.06 -8.48
N TRP A 118 4.85 -3.32 -7.38
CA TRP A 118 5.55 -2.05 -7.27
C TRP A 118 7.06 -2.21 -7.29
N VAL A 119 7.57 -3.37 -6.87
CA VAL A 119 8.99 -3.61 -6.62
C VAL A 119 9.69 -4.15 -7.86
N ASN A 120 9.00 -4.96 -8.68
CA ASN A 120 9.53 -5.63 -9.86
C ASN A 120 8.82 -5.24 -11.15
N ASN A 121 9.58 -5.25 -12.24
CA ASN A 121 9.13 -4.99 -13.61
C ASN A 121 9.53 -6.14 -14.55
N ALA A 122 9.37 -7.39 -14.11
CA ALA A 122 9.82 -8.55 -14.87
C ALA A 122 8.72 -9.23 -15.69
N VAL A 123 7.45 -8.87 -15.45
CA VAL A 123 6.30 -9.51 -16.08
C VAL A 123 5.73 -8.60 -17.18
N ASP A 124 5.40 -9.20 -18.31
CA ASP A 124 4.91 -8.49 -19.49
C ASP A 124 3.50 -7.91 -19.25
N ILE A 125 3.26 -6.70 -19.74
CA ILE A 125 1.92 -6.10 -19.78
C ILE A 125 1.29 -6.43 -21.13
N THR A 126 0.10 -7.04 -21.09
CA THR A 126 -0.66 -7.36 -22.30
C THR A 126 -0.92 -6.11 -23.13
N GLY A 127 -0.63 -6.18 -24.44
CA GLY A 127 -0.87 -5.07 -25.36
C GLY A 127 0.21 -3.98 -25.35
N ARG A 128 1.21 -4.02 -24.47
CA ARG A 128 2.34 -3.09 -24.49
C ARG A 128 3.29 -3.41 -25.63
N ILE A 129 3.70 -2.39 -26.39
CA ILE A 129 4.63 -2.50 -27.52
C ILE A 129 5.71 -1.42 -27.44
N VAL A 130 6.97 -1.82 -27.62
CA VAL A 130 8.12 -0.92 -27.76
C VAL A 130 9.10 -1.54 -28.76
N ASP A 131 9.59 -0.77 -29.74
CA ASP A 131 10.62 -1.19 -30.71
C ASP A 131 10.35 -2.57 -31.35
N THR A 132 9.14 -2.76 -31.88
CA THR A 132 8.63 -4.01 -32.52
C THR A 132 8.44 -5.23 -31.59
N VAL A 133 8.75 -5.12 -30.29
CA VAL A 133 8.60 -6.22 -29.33
C VAL A 133 7.28 -6.11 -28.59
N SER A 134 6.54 -7.22 -28.52
CA SER A 134 5.25 -7.34 -27.83
C SER A 134 4.97 -8.78 -27.36
N PRO A 135 4.42 -8.97 -26.15
CA PRO A 135 4.31 -8.00 -25.06
C PRO A 135 5.68 -7.80 -24.38
N LEU A 136 5.84 -6.72 -23.60
CA LEU A 136 7.11 -6.36 -22.96
C LEU A 136 6.83 -5.85 -21.53
N PRO A 137 7.71 -6.10 -20.54
CA PRO A 137 7.44 -5.64 -19.18
C PRO A 137 7.71 -4.13 -19.05
N PRO A 138 7.10 -3.42 -18.10
CA PRO A 138 7.25 -1.97 -17.96
C PRO A 138 8.71 -1.54 -17.87
N SER A 139 9.02 -0.35 -18.39
CA SER A 139 10.39 0.11 -18.57
C SER A 139 11.14 0.23 -17.25
N ILE A 140 10.41 0.56 -16.19
CA ILE A 140 10.92 0.72 -14.83
C ILE A 140 9.87 0.27 -13.81
N ALA A 141 10.31 -0.23 -12.65
CA ALA A 141 9.42 -0.54 -11.53
C ALA A 141 8.85 0.73 -10.88
N ALA A 142 7.59 0.69 -10.44
CA ALA A 142 6.90 1.84 -9.86
C ALA A 142 7.57 2.41 -8.60
N LYS A 143 8.24 1.57 -7.79
CA LYS A 143 9.03 2.04 -6.64
C LYS A 143 10.08 3.10 -7.01
N ASN A 144 10.57 3.11 -8.25
CA ASN A 144 11.64 4.01 -8.69
C ASN A 144 11.11 5.41 -9.07
N PHE A 145 9.79 5.60 -9.17
CA PHE A 145 9.18 6.93 -9.27
C PHE A 145 9.14 7.65 -7.92
N VAL A 146 9.30 6.90 -6.83
CA VAL A 146 9.41 7.47 -5.50
C VAL A 146 10.78 8.14 -5.35
N PRO A 147 10.85 9.44 -5.01
CA PRO A 147 12.13 10.11 -4.81
C PRO A 147 12.93 9.44 -3.69
N ILE A 148 14.24 9.26 -3.90
CA ILE A 148 15.11 8.55 -2.95
C ILE A 148 15.13 9.17 -1.54
N ASP A 149 14.99 10.49 -1.46
CA ASP A 149 14.94 11.23 -0.19
C ASP A 149 13.58 11.14 0.52
N LYS A 150 12.55 10.63 -0.17
CA LYS A 150 11.15 10.58 0.29
C LYS A 150 10.58 9.16 0.31
N ILE A 151 11.42 8.14 0.35
CA ILE A 151 10.95 6.75 0.41
C ILE A 151 10.06 6.57 1.65
N PRO A 152 8.76 6.26 1.48
CA PRO A 152 7.87 6.11 2.61
C PRO A 152 8.29 4.95 3.49
N ARG A 153 8.10 5.14 4.80
CA ARG A 153 8.43 4.14 5.82
C ARG A 153 7.19 3.71 6.55
N ASN A 154 7.02 2.40 6.74
CA ASN A 154 5.94 1.89 7.56
C ASN A 154 6.12 2.37 9.02
N PRO A 155 5.17 3.11 9.61
CA PRO A 155 5.27 3.64 10.98
C PRO A 155 5.37 2.57 12.09
N PHE A 156 5.04 1.32 11.79
CA PHE A 156 5.07 0.22 12.76
C PHE A 156 6.46 -0.41 12.91
N ASN A 157 7.18 -0.63 11.81
CA ASN A 157 8.52 -1.25 11.81
C ASN A 157 9.66 -0.34 11.34
N GLN A 158 9.36 0.88 10.87
CA GLN A 158 10.30 1.90 10.40
C GLN A 158 11.12 1.54 9.15
N LEU A 159 10.77 0.44 8.49
CA LEU A 159 11.36 0.01 7.23
C LEU A 159 10.64 0.64 6.04
N SER A 160 11.28 0.67 4.87
CA SER A 160 10.63 1.13 3.64
C SER A 160 9.37 0.30 3.36
N VAL A 161 8.30 0.95 2.89
CA VAL A 161 7.07 0.23 2.48
C VAL A 161 7.31 -0.81 1.38
N PHE A 162 8.42 -0.72 0.65
CA PHE A 162 8.82 -1.67 -0.40
C PHE A 162 9.77 -2.76 0.10
N ALA A 163 10.16 -2.73 1.38
CA ALA A 163 11.08 -3.72 1.95
C ALA A 163 10.41 -5.08 2.10
N THR A 164 11.15 -6.17 1.91
CA THR A 164 10.63 -7.55 1.97
C THR A 164 9.98 -7.88 3.31
N GLU A 165 10.37 -7.25 4.42
CA GLU A 165 9.75 -7.41 5.74
C GLU A 165 8.34 -6.82 5.83
N ASN A 166 7.98 -5.93 4.91
CA ASN A 166 6.62 -5.44 4.73
C ASN A 166 5.80 -6.30 3.76
N TYR A 167 6.35 -7.41 3.25
CA TYR A 167 5.62 -8.40 2.48
C TYR A 167 5.13 -9.53 3.40
N PRO A 168 3.85 -9.53 3.82
CA PRO A 168 3.36 -10.45 4.85
C PRO A 168 3.48 -11.94 4.47
N ALA A 169 3.42 -12.25 3.17
CA ALA A 169 3.50 -13.62 2.70
C ALA A 169 4.88 -14.26 2.92
N THR A 170 5.97 -13.48 2.92
CA THR A 170 7.32 -13.98 3.26
C THR A 170 7.39 -14.48 4.70
N GLY A 171 6.78 -13.73 5.62
CA GLY A 171 6.79 -14.05 7.05
C GLY A 171 5.69 -15.03 7.48
N GLY A 172 4.70 -15.27 6.61
CA GLY A 172 3.53 -16.08 6.92
C GLY A 172 2.66 -15.50 8.04
N LEU A 173 2.76 -14.19 8.29
CA LEU A 173 2.10 -13.50 9.40
C LEU A 173 1.66 -12.09 8.98
N PRO A 174 0.53 -11.57 9.50
CA PRO A 174 0.13 -10.19 9.28
C PRO A 174 1.18 -9.19 9.76
N VAL A 175 1.44 -8.15 8.96
CA VAL A 175 2.40 -7.08 9.27
C VAL A 175 1.64 -5.75 9.37
N PRO A 176 1.48 -5.17 10.57
CA PRO A 176 0.75 -3.92 10.73
C PRO A 176 1.36 -2.79 9.89
N GLY A 177 0.51 -2.06 9.16
CA GLY A 177 0.91 -1.01 8.24
C GLY A 177 1.47 -1.47 6.89
N ALA A 178 1.55 -2.79 6.63
CA ALA A 178 1.82 -3.29 5.29
C ALA A 178 0.70 -2.86 4.34
N LEU A 179 1.08 -2.40 3.15
CA LEU A 179 0.18 -1.85 2.14
C LEU A 179 -0.05 -2.87 1.02
N ALA A 180 -1.30 -2.98 0.57
CA ALA A 180 -1.68 -3.68 -0.64
C ALA A 180 -2.43 -2.73 -1.57
N MET A 181 -2.29 -2.90 -2.88
CA MET A 181 -3.09 -2.20 -3.86
C MET A 181 -4.07 -3.19 -4.48
N GLY A 182 -5.34 -2.80 -4.55
CA GLY A 182 -6.38 -3.61 -5.13
C GLY A 182 -7.26 -2.80 -6.08
N TYR A 183 -7.93 -3.50 -6.97
CA TYR A 183 -8.94 -2.93 -7.83
C TYR A 183 -10.13 -3.86 -8.01
N ILE A 184 -11.29 -3.26 -8.27
CA ILE A 184 -12.55 -3.95 -8.55
C ILE A 184 -13.32 -3.16 -9.62
N GLY A 185 -13.96 -3.88 -10.56
CA GLY A 185 -14.90 -3.30 -11.50
C GLY A 185 -16.19 -2.81 -10.83
N GLU A 186 -16.66 -1.62 -11.16
CA GLU A 186 -17.83 -1.03 -10.52
C GLU A 186 -19.13 -1.75 -10.92
N THR A 187 -19.84 -2.32 -9.93
CA THR A 187 -21.16 -2.94 -10.13
C THR A 187 -22.15 -1.93 -10.70
N GLY A 188 -22.68 -2.20 -11.90
CA GLY A 188 -23.66 -1.34 -12.59
C GLY A 188 -23.05 -0.37 -13.62
N ASN A 189 -21.73 -0.25 -13.67
CA ASN A 189 -21.00 0.40 -14.75
C ASN A 189 -19.70 -0.38 -14.98
N ALA A 190 -19.83 -1.54 -15.63
CA ALA A 190 -18.76 -2.51 -15.85
C ALA A 190 -17.56 -1.94 -16.62
N ASN A 191 -17.68 -0.72 -17.16
CA ASN A 191 -16.64 -0.04 -17.90
C ASN A 191 -15.68 0.72 -16.99
N PHE A 192 -15.80 0.69 -15.66
CA PHE A 192 -14.88 1.41 -14.78
C PHE A 192 -14.32 0.52 -13.67
N ASN A 193 -13.00 0.64 -13.49
CA ASN A 193 -12.27 0.01 -12.40
C ASN A 193 -11.96 1.06 -11.33
N TYR A 194 -12.24 0.72 -10.08
CA TYR A 194 -11.90 1.51 -8.91
C TYR A 194 -10.63 0.93 -8.28
N TYR A 195 -9.62 1.77 -8.10
CA TYR A 195 -8.32 1.38 -7.54
C TYR A 195 -8.13 2.03 -6.17
N ALA A 196 -7.70 1.24 -5.18
CA ALA A 196 -7.38 1.76 -3.86
C ALA A 196 -6.24 1.00 -3.19
N LEU A 197 -5.55 1.70 -2.30
CA LEU A 197 -4.61 1.11 -1.36
C LEU A 197 -5.33 0.73 -0.06
N LEU A 198 -4.97 -0.44 0.46
CA LEU A 198 -5.45 -1.01 1.71
C LEU A 198 -4.23 -1.22 2.62
N PHE A 199 -4.43 -1.21 3.93
CA PHE A 199 -3.34 -1.51 4.86
C PHE A 199 -3.77 -2.43 5.99
N GLN A 200 -2.83 -3.23 6.50
CA GLN A 200 -3.10 -4.14 7.61
C GLN A 200 -3.13 -3.39 8.95
N GLY A 201 -4.13 -3.72 9.77
CA GLY A 201 -4.19 -3.27 11.15
C GLY A 201 -3.35 -4.15 12.09
N THR A 202 -3.12 -3.70 13.32
CA THR A 202 -2.57 -4.51 14.42
C THR A 202 -3.48 -5.67 14.82
N ASP A 203 -4.73 -5.61 14.38
CA ASP A 203 -5.79 -6.57 14.62
C ASP A 203 -6.02 -7.51 13.44
N ALA A 204 -5.19 -7.43 12.40
CA ALA A 204 -5.25 -8.30 11.25
C ALA A 204 -5.01 -9.77 11.67
N GLN A 205 -5.85 -10.66 11.16
CA GLN A 205 -5.85 -12.10 11.49
C GLN A 205 -5.30 -12.97 10.35
N THR A 206 -5.20 -12.41 9.15
CA THR A 206 -4.69 -13.09 7.96
C THR A 206 -3.93 -12.11 7.09
N TYR A 207 -3.07 -12.64 6.24
CA TYR A 207 -2.37 -11.92 5.20
C TYR A 207 -2.70 -12.47 3.79
N ASP A 208 -3.51 -13.52 3.75
CA ASP A 208 -3.93 -14.15 2.51
C ASP A 208 -4.91 -13.22 1.77
N LEU A 209 -4.57 -12.95 0.50
CA LEU A 209 -5.35 -12.11 -0.42
C LEU A 209 -6.18 -12.94 -1.40
N THR A 210 -6.39 -14.24 -1.11
CA THR A 210 -7.29 -15.06 -1.89
C THR A 210 -8.75 -14.67 -1.61
N ALA A 211 -9.57 -14.66 -2.67
CA ALA A 211 -11.01 -14.41 -2.57
C ALA A 211 -11.75 -15.40 -1.63
N ALA A 212 -11.15 -16.57 -1.34
CA ALA A 212 -11.68 -17.54 -0.37
C ALA A 212 -11.62 -17.03 1.09
N THR A 213 -10.81 -16.00 1.35
CA THR A 213 -10.56 -15.42 2.68
C THR A 213 -11.49 -14.23 2.98
N LYS A 214 -12.46 -13.95 2.09
CA LYS A 214 -13.44 -12.86 2.17
C LYS A 214 -14.08 -12.74 3.56
N GLY A 215 -14.04 -11.53 4.13
CA GLY A 215 -14.62 -11.22 5.45
C GLY A 215 -13.74 -11.59 6.64
N THR A 216 -12.60 -12.23 6.41
CA THR A 216 -11.55 -12.34 7.43
C THR A 216 -10.86 -10.99 7.58
N ARG A 217 -10.49 -10.61 8.80
CA ARG A 217 -9.85 -9.31 9.11
C ARG A 217 -8.43 -9.25 8.54
N ALA A 218 -8.28 -9.11 7.22
CA ALA A 218 -6.97 -8.95 6.57
C ALA A 218 -6.45 -7.51 6.67
N PHE A 219 -7.38 -6.55 6.58
CA PHE A 219 -7.10 -5.12 6.54
C PHE A 219 -7.71 -4.37 7.72
N HIS A 220 -7.23 -3.15 7.94
CA HIS A 220 -7.64 -2.31 9.04
C HIS A 220 -9.06 -1.75 8.85
N GLY A 221 -9.87 -1.80 9.91
CA GLY A 221 -11.24 -1.28 9.88
C GLY A 221 -12.14 -2.08 8.94
N ASN A 222 -13.00 -1.39 8.18
CA ASN A 222 -13.89 -2.03 7.22
C ASN A 222 -13.29 -2.09 5.79
N MET A 223 -11.97 -2.10 5.68
CA MET A 223 -11.28 -2.29 4.40
C MET A 223 -11.42 -3.73 3.91
N ASN A 224 -11.68 -3.89 2.62
CA ASN A 224 -11.71 -5.18 1.95
C ASN A 224 -11.21 -5.05 0.51
N HIS A 225 -10.64 -6.12 0.00
CA HIS A 225 -10.10 -6.24 -1.35
C HIS A 225 -11.02 -7.02 -2.30
N ASP A 226 -12.05 -7.68 -1.77
CA ASP A 226 -12.98 -8.54 -2.51
C ASP A 226 -14.34 -7.88 -2.84
N ASP A 227 -14.59 -6.67 -2.33
CA ASP A 227 -15.79 -5.91 -2.64
C ASP A 227 -15.51 -4.41 -2.78
N LEU A 228 -16.33 -3.76 -3.61
CA LEU A 228 -16.18 -2.34 -3.93
C LEU A 228 -16.38 -1.45 -2.69
N GLU A 229 -17.27 -1.84 -1.78
CA GLU A 229 -17.54 -1.07 -0.56
C GLU A 229 -16.33 -1.03 0.38
N GLY A 230 -15.74 -2.19 0.65
CA GLY A 230 -14.53 -2.28 1.46
C GLY A 230 -13.32 -1.67 0.76
N LEU A 231 -13.23 -1.76 -0.57
CA LEU A 231 -12.15 -1.13 -1.32
C LEU A 231 -12.24 0.41 -1.22
N ARG A 232 -13.46 0.97 -1.23
CA ARG A 232 -13.73 2.41 -1.03
C ARG A 232 -13.42 2.90 0.38
N ASN A 233 -13.38 2.02 1.38
CA ASN A 233 -12.92 2.36 2.73
C ASN A 233 -11.38 2.48 2.82
N GLY A 234 -10.69 2.05 1.76
CA GLY A 234 -9.25 2.20 1.54
C GLY A 234 -8.82 3.65 1.30
N ILE A 235 -7.66 3.78 0.67
CA ILE A 235 -7.09 5.06 0.24
C ILE A 235 -7.25 5.09 -1.28
N PHE A 236 -8.05 6.02 -1.78
CA PHE A 236 -8.33 6.13 -3.20
C PHE A 236 -7.04 6.37 -4.00
N VAL A 237 -6.85 5.60 -5.08
CA VAL A 237 -5.76 5.80 -6.03
C VAL A 237 -6.30 6.43 -7.30
N ALA A 238 -7.21 5.74 -7.98
CA ALA A 238 -7.71 6.16 -9.27
C ALA A 238 -9.04 5.50 -9.61
N ARG A 239 -9.70 6.04 -10.65
CA ARG A 239 -10.86 5.45 -11.29
C ARG A 239 -10.68 5.60 -12.80
N TYR A 240 -10.44 4.51 -13.51
CA TYR A 240 -10.24 4.50 -14.96
C TYR A 240 -11.27 3.64 -15.64
N ALA A 241 -11.55 3.96 -16.91
CA ALA A 241 -12.37 3.11 -17.73
C ALA A 241 -11.60 1.83 -18.09
N ASP A 242 -12.25 0.68 -18.04
CA ASP A 242 -11.77 -0.53 -18.68
C ASP A 242 -11.88 -0.34 -20.19
N ALA A 243 -10.82 -0.67 -20.93
CA ALA A 243 -10.71 -0.43 -22.37
C ALA A 243 -11.26 -1.60 -23.21
N ASN A 244 -11.81 -2.63 -22.57
CA ASN A 244 -12.33 -3.85 -23.20
C ASN A 244 -13.79 -3.74 -23.67
#